data_AF-A0A7W1GDY3-F1
#
_entry.id   AF-A0A7W1GDY3-F1
#
_cell.length_a   1.000
_cell.length_b   1.000
_cell.length_c   1.000
_cell.angle_alpha   90.00
_cell.angle_beta   90.00
_cell.angle_gamma   90.00
#
_symmetry.space_group_name_H-M   'P 1'
#
loop_
_entity.id
_entity.type
_entity.pdbx_description
1 polymer ?
#
loop_
_entity_poly.entity_id
_entity_poly.type
_entity_poly.pdbx_seq_one_letter_code
_entity_poly.pdbx_strand_id
1 'polypeptide(L)'
;MDETDNEEQIARPATQDEQLLETPRQDEFKHTDTWRVFRIMGEFVEGFDDLATVMRGVSIFGSARTSPDDPQYAAARETAALLVQAGFAVITGGGPGIMAAANRGAFEAG
;
A
#
# COMPACT_ATOMS: atom_id res chain seq x y z
N MET A 1 54.77 22.24 35.93
CA MET A 1 55.09 23.01 34.71
C MET A 1 55.34 21.95 33.65
N ASP A 2 54.27 21.35 33.12
CA ASP A 2 53.33 21.94 32.12
C ASP A 2 54.14 22.21 30.85
N GLU A 3 53.94 21.49 29.75
CA GLU A 3 52.70 21.50 28.96
C GLU A 3 52.41 20.11 28.36
N THR A 4 51.18 19.67 28.60
CA THR A 4 50.57 18.51 27.94
C THR A 4 50.31 18.79 26.47
N ASP A 5 50.57 17.79 25.64
CA ASP A 5 50.26 17.72 24.21
C ASP A 5 48.83 18.19 23.91
N ASN A 6 48.69 19.43 23.44
CA ASN A 6 47.45 19.94 22.88
C ASN A 6 47.38 19.52 21.41
N GLU A 7 47.22 18.22 21.18
CA GLU A 7 46.68 17.74 19.91
C GLU A 7 45.19 18.10 19.90
N GLU A 8 44.85 19.19 19.23
CA GLU A 8 43.46 19.44 18.83
C GLU A 8 42.96 18.19 18.10
N GLN A 9 42.08 17.43 18.76
CA GLN A 9 41.34 16.35 18.15
C GLN A 9 40.48 16.94 17.03
N ILE A 10 41.02 16.98 15.81
CA ILE A 10 40.26 17.24 14.61
C ILE A 10 39.33 16.05 14.44
N ALA A 11 38.09 16.18 14.93
CA ALA A 11 37.05 15.20 14.69
C ALA A 11 36.99 14.92 13.18
N ARG A 12 37.17 13.66 12.79
CA ARG A 12 37.09 13.25 11.37
C ARG A 12 35.76 13.74 10.81
N PRO A 13 35.73 14.38 9.63
CA PRO A 13 34.46 14.77 9.02
C PRO A 13 33.62 13.51 8.83
N ALA A 14 32.36 13.57 9.26
CA ALA A 14 31.43 12.45 9.13
C ALA A 14 31.39 12.01 7.66
N THR A 15 31.53 10.70 7.44
CA THR A 15 31.37 10.09 6.13
C THR A 15 29.93 10.31 5.62
N GLN A 16 29.72 10.22 4.30
CA GLN A 16 28.39 10.36 3.72
C GLN A 16 27.41 9.30 4.27
N ASP A 17 27.92 8.10 4.54
CA ASP A 17 27.14 7.02 5.18
C ASP A 17 26.79 7.34 6.63
N GLU A 18 27.73 7.88 7.42
CA GLU A 18 27.45 8.33 8.79
C GLU A 18 26.39 9.44 8.79
N GLN A 19 26.45 10.40 7.84
CA GLN A 19 25.45 11.47 7.72
C GLN A 19 24.07 10.95 7.28
N LEU A 20 24.00 9.94 6.42
CA LEU A 20 22.73 9.36 5.95
C LEU A 20 22.05 8.53 7.05
N LEU A 21 22.85 7.82 7.86
CA LEU A 21 22.37 6.92 8.91
C LEU A 21 22.12 7.64 10.25
N GLU A 22 22.47 8.91 10.36
CA GLU A 22 22.11 9.74 11.50
C GLU A 22 20.58 9.77 11.70
N THR A 23 20.15 9.55 12.94
CA THR A 23 18.73 9.55 13.29
C THR A 23 18.10 10.90 12.90
N PRO A 24 17.10 10.91 12.00
CA PRO A 24 16.46 12.15 11.60
C PRO A 24 15.81 12.86 12.80
N ARG A 25 15.97 14.18 12.89
CA ARG A 25 15.16 15.00 13.82
C ARG A 25 13.68 14.89 13.42
N GLN A 26 12.80 14.68 14.40
CA GLN A 26 11.43 14.21 14.17
C GLN A 26 10.55 15.12 13.27
N ASP A 27 9.75 14.43 12.45
CA ASP A 27 8.38 14.70 11.98
C ASP A 27 8.00 15.86 11.04
N GLU A 28 8.85 16.81 10.68
CA GLU A 28 8.42 17.83 9.68
C GLU A 28 8.44 17.33 8.22
N PHE A 29 9.40 16.46 7.86
CA PHE A 29 9.63 16.11 6.46
C PHE A 29 8.48 15.33 5.81
N LYS A 30 7.89 14.37 6.54
CA LYS A 30 6.83 13.48 6.02
C LYS A 30 5.50 14.17 5.77
N HIS A 31 5.32 15.39 6.28
CA HIS A 31 4.11 16.19 6.11
C HIS A 31 4.26 17.31 5.09
N THR A 32 5.42 17.44 4.45
CA THR A 32 5.65 18.39 3.36
C THR A 32 4.92 17.97 2.09
N ASP A 33 4.50 18.95 1.28
CA ASP A 33 3.88 18.67 -0.01
C ASP A 33 4.84 17.94 -0.96
N THR A 34 6.15 18.22 -0.88
CA THR A 34 7.18 17.50 -1.62
C THR A 34 7.18 16.01 -1.31
N TRP A 35 7.16 15.63 -0.02
CA TRP A 35 7.10 14.22 0.36
C TRP A 35 5.77 13.56 -0.05
N ARG A 36 4.66 14.29 0.00
CA ARG A 36 3.36 13.80 -0.49
C ARG A 36 3.40 13.49 -1.99
N VAL A 37 4.03 14.33 -2.80
CA VAL A 37 4.21 14.07 -4.24
C VAL A 37 4.99 12.78 -4.46
N PHE A 38 6.12 12.60 -3.76
CA PHE A 38 6.89 11.35 -3.85
C PHE A 38 6.09 10.12 -3.42
N ARG A 39 5.29 10.22 -2.35
CA ARG A 39 4.42 9.13 -1.91
C ARG A 39 3.35 8.79 -2.94
N ILE A 40 2.66 9.79 -3.50
CA ILE A 40 1.63 9.59 -4.54
C ILE A 40 2.25 8.93 -5.77
N MET A 41 3.42 9.39 -6.22
CA MET A 41 4.14 8.76 -7.34
C MET A 41 4.51 7.31 -7.02
N GLY A 42 4.97 7.03 -5.79
CA GLY A 42 5.24 5.67 -5.32
C GLY A 42 4.02 4.77 -5.39
N GLU A 43 2.87 5.23 -4.91
CA GLU A 43 1.58 4.50 -4.96
C GLU A 43 1.14 4.21 -6.41
N PHE A 44 1.39 5.12 -7.35
CA PHE A 44 1.13 4.86 -8.77
C PHE A 44 2.06 3.79 -9.36
N VAL A 45 3.36 3.84 -9.05
CA VAL A 45 4.33 2.84 -9.53
C VAL A 45 3.96 1.46 -8.99
N GLU A 46 3.69 1.34 -7.69
CA GLU A 46 3.25 0.09 -7.05
C GLU A 46 1.94 -0.42 -7.68
N GLY A 47 0.93 0.45 -7.81
CA GLY A 47 -0.35 0.07 -8.39
C GLY A 47 -0.27 -0.37 -9.86
N PHE A 48 0.63 0.22 -10.65
CA PHE A 48 0.85 -0.21 -12.03
C PHE A 48 1.59 -1.54 -12.13
N ASP A 49 2.57 -1.80 -11.26
CA ASP A 49 3.31 -3.05 -11.22
C ASP A 49 2.39 -4.22 -10.80
N ASP A 50 1.63 -4.04 -9.72
CA ASP A 50 0.69 -5.04 -9.19
C ASP A 50 -0.40 -5.42 -10.22
N LEU A 51 -0.88 -4.44 -10.99
CA LEU A 51 -1.96 -4.64 -11.95
C LEU A 51 -1.46 -4.90 -13.39
N ALA A 52 -0.15 -4.94 -13.63
CA ALA A 52 0.44 -5.02 -14.97
C ALA A 52 -0.03 -6.24 -15.77
N THR A 53 -0.34 -7.36 -15.09
CA THR A 53 -0.78 -8.61 -15.73
C THR A 53 -2.30 -8.77 -15.80
N VAL A 54 -3.07 -7.84 -15.23
CA VAL A 54 -4.54 -7.93 -15.19
C VAL A 54 -5.12 -7.47 -16.53
N MET A 55 -5.44 -8.44 -17.41
CA MET A 55 -5.97 -8.15 -18.75
C MET A 55 -7.50 -7.96 -18.78
N ARG A 56 -8.23 -8.76 -17.99
CA ARG A 56 -9.70 -8.78 -17.96
C ARG A 56 -10.17 -8.57 -16.52
N GLY A 57 -10.23 -7.32 -16.08
CA GLY A 57 -10.70 -6.95 -14.74
C GLY A 57 -12.14 -6.46 -14.74
N VAL A 58 -12.93 -6.87 -13.74
CA VAL A 58 -14.25 -6.30 -13.44
C VAL A 58 -14.22 -5.73 -12.03
N SER A 59 -14.54 -4.43 -11.90
CA SER A 59 -14.66 -3.79 -10.60
C SER A 59 -16.08 -3.93 -10.05
N ILE A 60 -16.20 -4.47 -8.83
CA ILE A 60 -17.48 -4.61 -8.13
C ILE A 60 -17.55 -3.61 -6.97
N PHE A 61 -18.61 -2.81 -6.97
CA PHE A 61 -18.91 -1.84 -5.92
C PHE A 61 -20.21 -2.21 -5.20
N GLY A 62 -20.29 -1.85 -3.92
CA GLY A 62 -21.51 -2.00 -3.14
C GLY A 62 -21.31 -1.57 -1.69
N SER A 63 -22.38 -1.65 -0.91
CA SER A 63 -22.38 -1.19 0.48
C SER A 63 -21.40 -1.98 1.34
N ALA A 64 -20.57 -1.24 2.09
CA ALA A 64 -19.71 -1.80 3.15
C ALA A 64 -20.50 -2.28 4.38
N ARG A 65 -21.80 -1.98 4.45
CA ARG A 65 -22.66 -2.23 5.61
C ARG A 65 -23.61 -3.42 5.43
N THR A 66 -23.61 -4.05 4.25
CA THR A 66 -24.49 -5.20 3.98
C THR A 66 -24.10 -6.39 4.85
N SER A 67 -25.08 -6.99 5.54
CA SER A 67 -24.90 -8.19 6.36
C SER A 67 -24.67 -9.44 5.50
N PRO A 68 -23.90 -10.45 5.96
CA PRO A 68 -23.81 -11.75 5.29
C PRO A 68 -25.15 -12.46 5.05
N ASP A 69 -26.16 -12.20 5.87
CA ASP A 69 -27.50 -12.80 5.76
C ASP A 69 -28.39 -12.06 4.73
N ASP A 70 -27.94 -10.93 4.20
CA ASP A 70 -28.68 -10.16 3.20
C ASP A 70 -28.63 -10.87 1.84
N PRO A 71 -29.75 -11.01 1.11
CA PRO A 71 -29.77 -11.59 -0.22
C PRO A 71 -28.78 -10.94 -1.20
N GLN A 72 -28.48 -9.65 -1.05
CA GLN A 72 -27.49 -8.95 -1.88
C GLN A 72 -26.06 -9.44 -1.62
N TYR A 73 -25.73 -9.87 -0.40
CA TYR A 73 -24.44 -10.46 -0.10
C TYR A 73 -24.27 -11.78 -0.85
N ALA A 74 -25.28 -12.65 -0.80
CA ALA A 74 -25.28 -13.92 -1.54
C ALA A 74 -25.16 -13.68 -3.05
N ALA A 75 -25.95 -12.75 -3.60
CA ALA A 75 -25.90 -12.40 -5.01
C ALA A 75 -24.53 -11.86 -5.44
N ALA A 76 -23.88 -11.02 -4.63
CA ALA A 76 -22.55 -10.49 -4.93
C ALA A 76 -21.48 -11.60 -4.94
N ARG A 77 -21.55 -12.54 -3.99
CA ARG A 77 -20.67 -13.72 -3.93
C ARG A 77 -20.85 -14.62 -5.15
N GLU A 78 -22.09 -14.94 -5.51
CA GLU A 78 -22.40 -15.75 -6.70
C GLU A 78 -21.94 -15.05 -7.99
N THR A 79 -22.22 -13.76 -8.13
CA THR A 79 -21.80 -12.98 -9.30
C THR A 79 -20.28 -12.99 -9.48
N ALA A 80 -19.53 -12.78 -8.40
CA ALA A 80 -18.06 -12.80 -8.45
C ALA A 80 -17.51 -14.19 -8.79
N ALA A 81 -18.10 -15.27 -8.26
CA ALA A 81 -17.73 -16.63 -8.61
C ALA A 81 -17.92 -16.91 -10.12
N LEU A 82 -19.06 -16.49 -10.68
CA LEU A 82 -19.34 -16.64 -12.11
C LEU A 82 -18.38 -15.83 -12.99
N LEU A 83 -17.97 -14.64 -12.55
CA LEU A 83 -16.99 -13.81 -13.27
C LEU A 83 -15.61 -14.48 -13.34
N VAL A 84 -15.13 -15.02 -12.21
CA VAL A 84 -13.85 -15.74 -12.17
C VAL A 84 -13.90 -16.99 -13.05
N GLN A 85 -14.98 -17.77 -12.99
CA GLN A 85 -15.18 -18.92 -13.87
C GLN A 85 -15.21 -18.54 -15.37
N ALA A 86 -15.65 -17.32 -15.70
CA ALA A 86 -15.62 -16.77 -17.05
C ALA A 86 -14.27 -16.13 -17.44
N GLY A 87 -13.24 -16.27 -16.60
CA GLY A 87 -11.89 -15.77 -16.86
C GLY A 87 -11.74 -14.26 -16.69
N PHE A 88 -12.45 -13.67 -15.72
CA PHE A 88 -12.26 -12.28 -15.30
C PHE A 88 -11.67 -12.22 -13.90
N ALA A 89 -10.70 -11.32 -13.68
CA ALA A 89 -10.28 -10.92 -12.35
C ALA A 89 -11.35 -10.03 -11.71
N VAL A 90 -11.60 -10.20 -10.42
CA VAL A 90 -12.52 -9.37 -9.64
C VAL A 90 -11.71 -8.36 -8.83
N ILE A 91 -12.06 -7.08 -8.96
CA ILE A 91 -11.43 -5.96 -8.27
C ILE A 91 -12.46 -5.28 -7.35
N THR A 92 -12.10 -5.00 -6.11
CA THR A 92 -12.98 -4.31 -5.15
C THR A 92 -12.19 -3.26 -4.38
N GLY A 93 -12.89 -2.45 -3.57
CA GLY A 93 -12.24 -1.53 -2.62
C GLY A 93 -11.71 -2.20 -1.35
N GLY A 94 -11.75 -3.55 -1.26
CA GLY A 94 -11.19 -4.31 -0.13
C GLY A 94 -11.97 -4.21 1.20
N GLY A 95 -13.09 -3.49 1.24
CA GLY A 95 -13.88 -3.29 2.45
C GLY A 95 -14.85 -4.45 2.80
N PRO A 96 -15.62 -4.30 3.89
CA PRO A 96 -16.64 -5.27 4.30
C PRO A 96 -17.88 -5.26 3.39
N GLY A 97 -18.92 -6.02 3.75
CA GLY A 97 -20.19 -6.07 3.04
C GLY A 97 -20.07 -6.65 1.64
N ILE A 98 -20.64 -5.96 0.64
CA ILE A 98 -20.67 -6.45 -0.76
C ILE A 98 -19.26 -6.68 -1.32
N MET A 99 -18.29 -5.83 -0.97
CA MET A 99 -16.91 -5.99 -1.43
C MET A 99 -16.29 -7.29 -0.87
N ALA A 100 -16.47 -7.56 0.42
CA ALA A 100 -16.03 -8.82 1.02
C ALA A 100 -16.76 -10.03 0.43
N ALA A 101 -18.05 -9.91 0.12
CA ALA A 101 -18.82 -10.97 -0.53
C ALA A 101 -18.26 -11.31 -1.92
N ALA A 102 -17.97 -10.28 -2.73
CA ALA A 102 -17.38 -10.42 -4.04
C ALA A 102 -15.98 -11.03 -3.97
N ASN A 103 -15.10 -10.51 -3.11
CA ASN A 103 -13.76 -11.08 -2.90
C ASN A 103 -13.83 -12.55 -2.49
N ARG A 104 -14.75 -12.89 -1.59
CA ARG A 104 -14.97 -14.27 -1.14
C ARG A 104 -15.42 -15.17 -2.30
N GLY A 105 -16.40 -14.73 -3.08
CA GLY A 105 -16.93 -15.50 -4.20
C GLY A 105 -15.90 -15.74 -5.29
N ALA A 106 -15.09 -14.72 -5.59
CA ALA A 106 -13.97 -14.83 -6.51
C ALA A 106 -12.93 -15.85 -6.00
N PHE A 107 -12.45 -15.68 -4.75
CA PHE A 107 -11.42 -16.54 -4.15
C PHE A 107 -11.83 -18.02 -4.04
N GLU A 108 -13.09 -18.29 -3.73
CA GLU A 108 -13.59 -19.67 -3.61
C GLU A 108 -13.77 -20.36 -4.98
N ALA A 109 -13.84 -19.60 -6.07
CA ALA A 109 -14.13 -20.11 -7.41
C ALA A 109 -12.90 -20.18 -8.34
N GLY A 110 -11.78 -19.55 -8.00
CA GLY A 110 -10.54 -19.58 -8.78
C GLY A 110 -9.49 -18.58 -8.33
#